data_AF-A0A9D1R5R8-F1
#
_entry.id   AF-A0A9D1R5R8-F1
#
_cell.length_a   1.000
_cell.length_b   1.000
_cell.length_c   1.000
_cell.angle_alpha   90.00
_cell.angle_beta   90.00
_cell.angle_gamma   90.00
#
_symmetry.space_group_name_H-M   'P 1'
#
loop_
_entity.id
_entity.type
_entity.pdbx_description
1 polymer ?
#
loop_
_entity_poly.entity_id
_entity_poly.type
_entity_poly.pdbx_seq_one_letter_code
_entity_poly.pdbx_strand_id
1 'polypeptide(L)'
;MNWEKNGFSYALWLLYSAAAIVFSVCVAVSLCTEKGYEPQIGLVLCMGAFAVAGIATLFVHKAAAAISDGGTAAAGRFSLLVPECIGAVVLLAAGIFLRIQAMPQTQTQSVYFEAAKVMEGQTVPMVVHGAVYAYLQLLHLLCLVFGNKMTAAVICQIVLQMSAFALLYIGVKKTAGRGAALIMLAFAMLSPGMIREAVVLSPDMLFLLFFGVAFVSAANLAGKKSPVAYLCTGLLAGIVCYFDITGSILLLFLWSLAFLKESGLSGRMPLLLLSLAGFCLGLLAVICIDALSSTKNVGSVMGAWLKLYSPDSFLIPAFLNAGAIFPEGILLAFCLLLGVFGFWCRKGAERLRGFTILLFALGAAQCFGLVTQEMDGGVLFFFLLSVLAGIGVQEIFAVSGADGQLEERDKPEGEEPETEKAKAEEPKTQKADAENGELELMPEFQEKEAKPKVKYIENPLPLPKRHERRTMDYRLGSDDRDDFDVAVSDDDDFDI
;
A
#
# COMPACT_ATOMS: atom_id res chain seq x y z
N MET A 1 3.52 7.81 4.62
CA MET A 1 4.69 6.90 4.60
C MET A 1 5.49 7.12 3.33
N ASN A 2 6.81 7.27 3.43
CA ASN A 2 7.69 7.53 2.29
C ASN A 2 8.94 6.66 2.38
N TRP A 3 9.44 6.18 1.24
CA TRP A 3 10.79 5.62 1.12
C TRP A 3 11.79 6.72 0.79
N GLU A 4 13.00 6.61 1.30
CA GLU A 4 14.11 7.49 0.90
C GLU A 4 14.55 7.16 -0.54
N LYS A 5 14.72 8.21 -1.35
CA LYS A 5 15.21 8.08 -2.72
C LYS A 5 16.67 7.68 -2.72
N ASN A 6 16.95 6.52 -3.32
CA ASN A 6 18.31 6.05 -3.56
C ASN A 6 18.46 5.53 -4.99
N GLY A 7 19.62 5.00 -5.37
CA GLY A 7 19.86 4.47 -6.73
C GLY A 7 18.80 3.46 -7.21
N PHE A 8 18.31 2.60 -6.31
CA PHE A 8 17.25 1.65 -6.62
C PHE A 8 15.90 2.32 -6.90
N SER A 9 15.60 3.44 -6.22
CA SER A 9 14.42 4.27 -6.51
C SER A 9 14.44 4.83 -7.94
N TYR A 10 15.59 5.33 -8.41
CA TYR A 10 15.71 5.85 -9.77
C TYR A 10 15.59 4.74 -10.82
N ALA A 11 16.13 3.55 -10.53
CA ALA A 11 15.95 2.38 -11.40
C ALA A 11 14.48 1.95 -11.51
N LEU A 12 13.77 1.87 -10.37
CA LEU A 12 12.34 1.58 -10.37
C LEU A 12 11.49 2.67 -11.02
N TRP A 13 11.86 3.94 -10.86
CA TRP A 13 11.21 5.04 -11.58
C TRP A 13 11.37 4.91 -13.09
N LEU A 14 12.55 4.51 -13.58
CA LEU A 14 12.78 4.28 -15.01
C LEU A 14 11.93 3.13 -15.54
N LEU A 15 11.86 2.02 -14.78
CA LEU A 15 10.98 0.90 -15.10
C LEU A 15 9.50 1.31 -15.11
N TYR A 16 9.05 2.02 -14.09
CA TYR A 16 7.70 2.59 -14.04
C TYR A 16 7.42 3.50 -15.24
N SER A 17 8.36 4.37 -15.61
CA SER A 17 8.21 5.29 -16.72
C SER A 17 8.08 4.55 -18.05
N ALA A 18 8.90 3.51 -18.27
CA ALA A 18 8.78 2.65 -19.43
C ALA A 18 7.40 1.95 -19.47
N ALA A 19 6.94 1.40 -18.35
CA ALA A 19 5.63 0.75 -18.26
C ALA A 19 4.47 1.75 -18.53
N ALA A 20 4.53 2.95 -17.96
CA ALA A 20 3.52 3.99 -18.17
C ALA A 20 3.46 4.44 -19.64
N ILE A 21 4.62 4.59 -20.29
CA ILE A 21 4.71 4.94 -21.72
C ILE A 21 4.17 3.79 -22.57
N VAL A 22 4.59 2.54 -22.33
CA VAL A 22 4.09 1.37 -23.07
C VAL A 22 2.57 1.26 -22.95
N PHE A 23 2.04 1.36 -21.73
CA PHE A 23 0.60 1.34 -21.49
C PHE A 23 -0.11 2.46 -22.26
N SER A 24 0.43 3.69 -22.21
CA SER A 24 -0.14 4.83 -22.92
C SER A 24 -0.08 4.68 -24.44
N VAL A 25 0.98 4.09 -24.98
CA VAL A 25 1.10 3.74 -26.41
C VAL A 25 0.06 2.70 -26.78
N CYS A 26 -0.10 1.63 -26.01
CA CYS A 26 -1.13 0.61 -26.26
C CYS A 26 -2.52 1.23 -26.26
N VAL A 27 -2.83 2.09 -25.29
CA VAL A 27 -4.12 2.81 -25.23
C VAL A 27 -4.29 3.73 -26.45
N ALA A 28 -3.29 4.52 -26.82
CA ALA A 28 -3.39 5.45 -27.95
C ALA A 28 -3.50 4.73 -29.31
N VAL A 29 -2.73 3.66 -29.52
CA VAL A 29 -2.77 2.86 -30.74
C VAL A 29 -4.11 2.16 -30.88
N SER A 30 -4.57 1.48 -29.82
CA SER A 30 -5.85 0.77 -29.86
C SER A 30 -7.03 1.73 -30.10
N LEU A 31 -6.99 2.95 -29.53
CA LEU A 31 -8.01 3.98 -29.77
C LEU A 31 -8.02 4.45 -31.23
N CYS A 32 -6.84 4.64 -31.82
CA CYS A 32 -6.71 4.99 -33.23
C CYS A 32 -7.23 3.87 -34.13
N THR A 33 -6.86 2.61 -33.86
CA THR A 33 -7.30 1.47 -34.66
C THR A 33 -8.81 1.25 -34.59
N GLU A 34 -9.43 1.42 -33.41
CA GLU A 34 -10.88 1.32 -33.23
C GLU A 34 -11.64 2.37 -34.08
N LYS A 35 -11.06 3.56 -34.23
CA LYS A 35 -11.60 4.65 -35.05
C LYS A 35 -11.18 4.60 -36.53
N GLY A 36 -10.45 3.56 -36.95
CA GLY A 36 -10.00 3.39 -38.33
C GLY A 36 -8.81 4.28 -38.74
N TYR A 37 -8.09 4.86 -37.78
CA TYR A 37 -6.86 5.62 -38.04
C TYR A 37 -5.62 4.71 -38.05
N GLU A 38 -4.57 5.15 -38.74
CA GLU A 38 -3.29 4.43 -38.74
C GLU A 38 -2.64 4.39 -37.34
N PRO A 39 -2.01 3.26 -36.95
CA PRO A 39 -1.35 3.12 -35.64
C PRO A 39 -0.30 4.19 -35.32
N GLN A 40 0.35 4.74 -36.35
CA GLN A 40 1.36 5.79 -36.21
C GLN A 40 0.80 7.08 -35.60
N ILE A 41 -0.48 7.39 -35.87
CA ILE A 41 -1.18 8.53 -35.28
C ILE A 41 -1.29 8.34 -33.76
N GLY A 42 -1.52 7.12 -33.29
CA GLY A 42 -1.54 6.79 -31.87
C GLY A 42 -0.21 7.11 -31.18
N LEU A 43 0.92 6.86 -31.83
CA LEU A 43 2.24 7.23 -31.31
C LEU A 43 2.40 8.75 -31.15
N VAL A 44 1.93 9.53 -32.15
CA VAL A 44 1.95 11.00 -32.09
C VAL A 44 1.07 11.52 -30.97
N LEU A 45 -0.12 10.96 -30.78
CA LEU A 45 -1.02 11.31 -29.68
C LEU A 45 -0.38 11.00 -28.32
N CYS A 46 0.30 9.86 -28.18
CA CYS A 46 1.00 9.51 -26.94
C CYS A 46 2.14 10.50 -26.64
N MET A 47 2.93 10.92 -27.64
CA MET A 47 3.97 11.93 -27.46
C MET A 47 3.37 13.28 -27.03
N GLY A 48 2.26 13.68 -27.65
CA GLY A 48 1.51 14.88 -27.25
C GLY A 48 1.01 14.79 -25.81
N ALA A 49 0.41 13.66 -25.42
CA ALA A 49 -0.07 13.43 -24.05
C ALA A 49 1.08 13.48 -23.02
N PHE A 50 2.25 12.92 -23.35
CA PHE A 50 3.44 12.98 -22.50
C PHE A 50 3.92 14.43 -22.30
N ALA A 51 3.98 15.22 -23.37
CA ALA A 51 4.34 16.65 -23.29
C ALA A 51 3.33 17.44 -22.45
N VAL A 52 2.03 17.21 -22.66
CA VAL A 52 0.95 17.83 -21.88
C VAL A 52 1.04 17.44 -20.40
N ALA A 53 1.31 16.18 -20.08
CA ALA A 53 1.48 15.72 -18.71
C ALA A 53 2.65 16.43 -18.00
N GLY A 54 3.79 16.61 -18.69
CA GLY A 54 4.93 17.36 -18.16
C GLY A 54 4.60 18.82 -17.90
N ILE A 55 3.95 19.48 -18.87
CA ILE A 55 3.51 20.88 -18.75
C ILE A 55 2.50 21.03 -17.60
N ALA A 56 1.48 20.17 -17.54
CA ALA A 56 0.47 20.17 -16.49
C ALA A 56 1.10 19.99 -15.12
N THR A 57 2.04 19.06 -14.97
CA THR A 57 2.76 18.83 -13.70
C THR A 57 3.48 20.09 -13.25
N LEU A 58 4.20 20.78 -14.16
CA LEU A 58 4.91 22.02 -13.83
C LEU A 58 3.96 23.14 -13.39
N PHE A 59 2.85 23.34 -14.10
CA PHE A 59 1.88 24.40 -13.77
C PHE A 59 1.15 24.10 -12.46
N VAL A 60 0.65 22.88 -12.28
CA VAL A 60 -0.08 22.49 -11.06
C VAL A 60 0.84 22.52 -9.84
N HIS A 61 2.07 22.00 -9.96
CA HIS A 61 3.03 22.03 -8.86
C HIS A 61 3.41 23.47 -8.47
N LYS A 62 3.65 24.36 -9.46
CA LYS A 62 3.92 25.78 -9.19
C LYS A 62 2.73 26.49 -8.55
N ALA A 63 1.51 26.23 -9.02
CA ALA A 63 0.29 26.79 -8.44
C ALA A 63 0.09 26.30 -6.99
N ALA A 64 0.29 25.01 -6.73
CA ALA A 64 0.21 24.44 -5.39
C ALA A 64 1.26 25.05 -4.44
N ALA A 65 2.50 25.23 -4.90
CA ALA A 65 3.54 25.91 -4.13
C ALA A 65 3.19 27.37 -3.83
N ALA A 66 2.68 28.12 -4.82
CA ALA A 66 2.28 29.52 -4.64
C ALA A 66 1.13 29.68 -3.63
N ILE A 67 0.16 28.75 -3.62
CA ILE A 67 -0.94 28.73 -2.64
C ILE A 67 -0.41 28.42 -1.25
N SER A 68 0.55 27.49 -1.13
CA SER A 68 1.19 27.14 0.15
C SER A 68 2.01 28.29 0.73
N ASP A 69 2.74 29.04 -0.11
CA ASP A 69 3.58 30.16 0.31
C ASP A 69 2.75 31.43 0.63
N GLY A 70 1.56 31.56 0.05
CA GLY A 70 0.65 32.71 0.18
C GLY A 70 -0.03 32.91 1.54
N GLY A 71 0.34 32.17 2.59
CA GLY A 71 -0.03 32.50 3.97
C GLY A 71 -1.51 32.28 4.34
N THR A 72 -2.33 31.58 3.55
CA THR A 72 -3.68 31.14 3.96
C THR A 72 -3.64 29.96 4.94
N ALA A 73 -2.67 29.94 5.85
CA ALA A 73 -2.58 28.97 6.95
C ALA A 73 -3.56 29.27 8.11
N ALA A 74 -4.33 30.36 8.00
CA ALA A 74 -5.25 30.86 9.04
C ALA A 74 -6.75 30.57 8.77
N ALA A 75 -7.13 30.02 7.61
CA ALA A 75 -8.48 29.50 7.43
C ALA A 75 -8.54 28.11 8.06
N GLY A 76 -9.41 27.95 9.07
CA GLY A 76 -9.46 26.80 9.96
C GLY A 76 -9.19 25.47 9.26
N ARG A 77 -8.24 24.70 9.81
CA ARG A 77 -8.07 23.26 9.56
C ARG A 77 -9.38 22.56 9.90
N PHE A 78 -10.39 22.66 9.05
CA PHE A 78 -11.32 21.56 8.86
C PHE A 78 -10.42 20.38 8.58
N SER A 79 -10.37 19.46 9.53
CA SER A 79 -9.55 18.27 9.42
C SER A 79 -9.80 17.68 8.04
N LEU A 80 -8.79 17.68 7.17
CA LEU A 80 -8.85 17.14 5.80
C LEU A 80 -9.36 15.69 5.78
N LEU A 81 -9.44 15.03 6.95
CA LEU A 81 -10.13 13.78 7.19
C LEU A 81 -11.64 13.81 6.85
N VAL A 82 -12.37 14.86 7.23
CA VAL A 82 -13.83 14.92 7.03
C VAL A 82 -14.20 14.95 5.54
N PRO A 83 -13.66 15.84 4.69
CA PRO A 83 -13.96 15.82 3.25
C PRO A 83 -13.45 14.57 2.56
N GLU A 84 -12.34 13.98 3.02
CA GLU A 84 -11.82 12.71 2.51
C GLU A 84 -12.78 11.55 2.79
N CYS A 85 -13.23 11.40 4.04
CA CYS A 85 -14.17 10.36 4.43
C CYS A 85 -15.51 10.52 3.70
N ILE A 86 -16.01 11.76 3.55
CA ILE A 86 -17.20 12.05 2.75
C ILE A 86 -16.97 11.63 1.31
N GLY A 87 -15.83 11.99 0.71
CA GLY A 87 -15.48 11.59 -0.66
C GLY A 87 -15.46 10.07 -0.83
N ALA A 88 -14.84 9.33 0.09
CA ALA A 88 -14.80 7.88 0.04
C ALA A 88 -16.20 7.25 0.17
N VAL A 89 -17.04 7.75 1.09
CA VAL A 89 -18.42 7.28 1.27
C VAL A 89 -19.26 7.57 0.02
N VAL A 90 -19.14 8.76 -0.56
CA VAL A 90 -19.83 9.13 -1.81
C VAL A 90 -19.41 8.23 -2.96
N LEU A 91 -18.10 7.96 -3.09
CA LEU A 91 -17.60 7.04 -4.11
C LEU A 91 -18.11 5.61 -3.93
N LEU A 92 -18.11 5.09 -2.69
CA LEU A 92 -18.66 3.76 -2.39
C LEU A 92 -20.17 3.70 -2.68
N ALA A 93 -20.92 4.72 -2.29
CA ALA A 93 -22.37 4.80 -2.55
C ALA A 93 -22.66 4.88 -4.05
N ALA A 94 -21.92 5.70 -4.80
CA ALA A 94 -22.00 5.76 -6.25
C ALA A 94 -21.64 4.41 -6.89
N GLY A 95 -20.59 3.75 -6.38
CA GLY A 95 -20.18 2.43 -6.84
C GLY A 95 -21.26 1.36 -6.66
N ILE A 96 -21.92 1.33 -5.50
CA ILE A 96 -23.07 0.45 -5.24
C ILE A 96 -24.21 0.75 -6.21
N PHE A 97 -24.57 2.02 -6.35
CA PHE A 97 -25.65 2.45 -7.23
C PHE A 97 -25.43 2.02 -8.69
N LEU A 98 -24.23 2.27 -9.22
CA LEU A 98 -23.86 1.90 -10.60
C LEU A 98 -23.92 0.38 -10.82
N ARG A 99 -23.51 -0.42 -9.82
CA ARG A 99 -23.55 -1.89 -9.91
C ARG A 99 -24.97 -2.43 -9.86
N ILE A 100 -25.82 -1.85 -9.01
CA ILE A 100 -27.25 -2.19 -8.97
C ILE A 100 -27.91 -1.87 -10.33
N GLN A 101 -27.58 -0.73 -10.93
CA GLN A 101 -28.08 -0.39 -12.27
C GLN A 101 -27.56 -1.31 -13.38
N ALA A 102 -26.36 -1.89 -13.21
CA ALA A 102 -25.78 -2.83 -14.17
C ALA A 102 -26.34 -4.26 -14.04
N MET A 103 -27.03 -4.61 -12.94
CA MET A 103 -27.57 -5.95 -12.73
C MET A 103 -28.49 -6.47 -13.85
N PRO A 104 -29.36 -5.68 -14.49
CA PRO A 104 -30.20 -6.18 -15.59
C PRO A 104 -29.38 -6.66 -16.80
N GLN A 105 -28.12 -6.22 -16.93
CA GLN A 105 -27.22 -6.63 -18.01
C GLN A 105 -26.51 -7.96 -17.73
N THR A 106 -26.84 -8.67 -16.64
CA THR A 106 -26.21 -9.94 -16.27
C THR A 106 -26.40 -11.01 -17.34
N GLN A 107 -25.39 -11.86 -17.53
CA GLN A 107 -25.49 -13.04 -18.38
C GLN A 107 -26.63 -13.94 -17.92
N THR A 108 -27.50 -14.34 -18.85
CA THR A 108 -28.57 -15.32 -18.62
C THR A 108 -28.04 -16.73 -18.32
N GLN A 109 -26.75 -16.98 -18.58
CA GLN A 109 -26.06 -18.25 -18.35
C GLN A 109 -24.66 -17.98 -17.79
N SER A 110 -24.33 -18.57 -16.65
CA SER A 110 -22.99 -18.52 -16.05
C SER A 110 -22.51 -19.93 -15.74
N VAL A 111 -21.30 -20.26 -16.21
CA VAL A 111 -20.67 -21.57 -15.96
C VAL A 111 -20.51 -21.81 -14.46
N TYR A 112 -20.11 -20.79 -13.70
CA TYR A 112 -19.96 -20.87 -12.25
C TYR A 112 -21.28 -21.11 -11.52
N PHE A 113 -22.34 -20.40 -11.91
CA PHE A 113 -23.67 -20.61 -11.32
C PHE A 113 -24.21 -22.01 -11.63
N GLU A 114 -24.07 -22.46 -12.88
CA GLU A 114 -24.51 -23.78 -13.32
C GLU A 114 -23.74 -24.91 -12.63
N ALA A 115 -22.47 -24.71 -12.33
CA ALA A 115 -21.66 -25.65 -11.56
C ALA A 115 -22.04 -25.70 -10.07
N ALA A 116 -22.50 -24.57 -9.51
CA ALA A 116 -22.77 -24.43 -8.08
C ALA A 116 -24.24 -24.67 -7.69
N LYS A 117 -25.20 -24.58 -8.61
CA LYS A 117 -26.63 -24.74 -8.30
C LYS A 117 -26.94 -26.09 -7.66
N VAL A 118 -27.93 -26.10 -6.78
CA VAL A 118 -28.37 -27.29 -6.06
C VAL A 118 -29.37 -28.06 -6.93
N MET A 119 -28.97 -29.22 -7.42
CA MET A 119 -29.82 -30.15 -8.17
C MET A 119 -29.60 -31.58 -7.68
N GLU A 120 -30.61 -32.43 -7.85
CA GLU A 120 -30.54 -33.83 -7.40
C GLU A 120 -29.38 -34.56 -8.09
N GLY A 121 -28.52 -35.18 -7.29
CA GLY A 121 -27.36 -35.94 -7.78
C GLY A 121 -26.16 -35.10 -8.27
N GLN A 122 -26.24 -33.77 -8.28
CA GLN A 122 -25.12 -32.90 -8.65
C GLN A 122 -24.30 -32.49 -7.42
N THR A 123 -23.00 -32.74 -7.45
CA THR A 123 -22.03 -32.22 -6.47
C THR A 123 -21.19 -31.11 -7.09
N VAL A 124 -20.70 -30.20 -6.23
CA VAL A 124 -19.78 -29.14 -6.66
C VAL A 124 -18.53 -29.78 -7.27
N PRO A 125 -18.09 -29.39 -8.47
CA PRO A 125 -16.93 -29.99 -9.10
C PRO A 125 -15.67 -29.71 -8.27
N MET A 126 -14.86 -30.74 -8.08
CA MET A 126 -13.56 -30.60 -7.44
C MET A 126 -12.57 -29.99 -8.44
N VAL A 127 -12.15 -28.75 -8.18
CA VAL A 127 -11.20 -28.01 -9.02
C VAL A 127 -9.89 -27.84 -8.25
N VAL A 128 -8.75 -28.00 -8.93
CA VAL A 128 -7.41 -27.85 -8.31
C VAL A 128 -7.12 -26.39 -7.95
N HIS A 129 -7.67 -25.45 -8.71
CA HIS A 129 -7.47 -24.02 -8.48
C HIS A 129 -8.26 -23.56 -7.24
N GLY A 130 -7.54 -23.11 -6.21
CA GLY A 130 -8.11 -22.87 -4.88
C GLY A 130 -9.19 -21.78 -4.85
N ALA A 131 -8.96 -20.63 -5.49
CA ALA A 131 -9.92 -19.52 -5.49
C ALA A 131 -11.24 -19.90 -6.17
N VAL A 132 -11.16 -20.55 -7.32
CA VAL A 132 -12.29 -21.12 -8.09
C VAL A 132 -13.07 -22.11 -7.24
N TYR A 133 -12.39 -23.06 -6.58
CA TYR A 133 -13.07 -24.04 -5.73
C TYR A 133 -13.79 -23.37 -4.55
N ALA A 134 -13.12 -22.45 -3.83
CA ALA A 134 -13.73 -21.70 -2.73
C ALA A 134 -14.92 -20.85 -3.20
N TYR A 135 -14.82 -20.25 -4.38
CA TYR A 135 -15.88 -19.47 -4.98
C TYR A 135 -17.10 -20.32 -5.34
N LEU A 136 -16.90 -21.49 -5.94
CA LEU A 136 -17.98 -22.45 -6.22
C LEU A 136 -18.68 -22.91 -4.94
N GLN A 137 -17.91 -23.16 -3.87
CA GLN A 137 -18.48 -23.52 -2.56
C GLN A 137 -19.31 -22.38 -1.96
N LEU A 138 -18.84 -21.13 -2.08
CA LEU A 138 -19.60 -19.95 -1.66
C LEU A 138 -20.92 -19.82 -2.45
N LEU A 139 -20.87 -19.98 -3.78
CA LEU A 139 -22.07 -19.95 -4.62
C LEU A 139 -23.04 -21.09 -4.29
N HIS A 140 -22.52 -22.29 -4.02
CA HIS A 140 -23.35 -23.43 -3.63
C HIS A 140 -24.05 -23.19 -2.29
N LEU A 141 -23.33 -22.64 -1.32
CA LEU A 141 -23.92 -22.23 -0.03
C LEU A 141 -25.02 -21.18 -0.21
N LEU A 142 -24.82 -20.19 -1.09
CA LEU A 142 -25.87 -19.21 -1.41
C LEU A 142 -27.09 -19.87 -2.04
N CYS A 143 -26.89 -20.86 -2.92
CA CYS A 143 -27.99 -21.62 -3.52
C CYS A 143 -28.76 -22.45 -2.49
N LEU A 144 -28.08 -23.00 -1.48
CA LEU A 144 -28.73 -23.69 -0.36
C LEU A 144 -29.59 -22.75 0.49
N VAL A 145 -29.13 -21.51 0.73
CA VAL A 145 -29.81 -20.55 1.61
C VAL A 145 -30.93 -19.79 0.90
N PHE A 146 -30.69 -19.30 -0.32
CA PHE A 146 -31.62 -18.41 -1.05
C PHE A 146 -32.37 -19.10 -2.20
N GLY A 147 -32.09 -20.39 -2.41
CA GLY A 147 -32.50 -21.15 -3.59
C GLY A 147 -31.61 -20.84 -4.80
N ASN A 148 -31.85 -21.55 -5.91
CA ASN A 148 -31.13 -21.37 -7.18
C ASN A 148 -31.51 -20.05 -7.88
N LYS A 149 -31.18 -18.91 -7.25
CA LYS A 149 -31.46 -17.56 -7.76
C LYS A 149 -30.15 -16.88 -8.17
N MET A 150 -30.01 -16.66 -9.47
CA MET A 150 -28.83 -16.01 -10.04
C MET A 150 -28.61 -14.59 -9.46
N THR A 151 -29.69 -13.85 -9.21
CA THR A 151 -29.65 -12.53 -8.56
C THR A 151 -28.91 -12.54 -7.20
N ALA A 152 -29.05 -13.59 -6.39
CA ALA A 152 -28.38 -13.68 -5.10
C ALA A 152 -26.86 -13.83 -5.27
N ALA A 153 -26.41 -14.59 -6.27
CA ALA A 153 -25.00 -14.73 -6.62
C ALA A 153 -24.41 -13.39 -7.10
N VAL A 154 -25.12 -12.63 -7.95
CA VAL A 154 -24.66 -11.29 -8.38
C VAL A 154 -24.54 -10.34 -7.20
N ILE A 155 -25.53 -10.31 -6.30
CA ILE A 155 -25.49 -9.44 -5.11
C ILE A 155 -24.30 -9.82 -4.24
N CYS A 156 -24.04 -11.12 -4.04
CA CYS A 156 -22.86 -11.57 -3.31
C CYS A 156 -21.57 -11.07 -3.97
N GLN A 157 -21.46 -11.17 -5.30
CA GLN A 157 -20.28 -10.68 -6.01
C GLN A 157 -20.06 -9.16 -5.86
N ILE A 158 -21.14 -8.38 -5.94
CA ILE A 158 -21.09 -6.93 -5.66
C ILE A 158 -20.59 -6.71 -4.24
N VAL A 159 -21.14 -7.40 -3.24
CA VAL A 159 -20.72 -7.27 -1.83
C VAL A 159 -19.25 -7.64 -1.64
N LEU A 160 -18.77 -8.72 -2.26
CA LEU A 160 -17.36 -9.13 -2.23
C LEU A 160 -16.46 -8.02 -2.80
N GLN A 161 -16.77 -7.51 -3.99
CA GLN A 161 -15.98 -6.47 -4.64
C GLN A 161 -15.97 -5.16 -3.82
N MET A 162 -17.14 -4.72 -3.32
CA MET A 162 -17.26 -3.50 -2.52
C MET A 162 -16.46 -3.62 -1.22
N SER A 163 -16.54 -4.77 -0.55
CA SER A 163 -15.78 -5.05 0.68
C SER A 163 -14.28 -5.08 0.41
N ALA A 164 -13.87 -5.69 -0.71
CA ALA A 164 -12.47 -5.76 -1.11
C ALA A 164 -11.89 -4.36 -1.34
N PHE A 165 -12.55 -3.49 -2.11
CA PHE A 165 -12.06 -2.14 -2.34
C PHE A 165 -12.13 -1.23 -1.11
N ALA A 166 -13.06 -1.45 -0.19
CA ALA A 166 -13.05 -0.77 1.11
C ALA A 166 -11.78 -1.12 1.92
N LEU A 167 -11.41 -2.40 1.97
CA LEU A 167 -10.16 -2.84 2.62
C LEU A 167 -8.93 -2.30 1.89
N LEU A 168 -8.88 -2.40 0.56
CA LEU A 168 -7.78 -1.89 -0.25
C LEU A 168 -7.63 -0.38 -0.09
N TYR A 169 -8.72 0.38 -0.01
CA TYR A 169 -8.69 1.81 0.29
C TYR A 169 -7.99 2.09 1.62
N ILE A 170 -8.30 1.34 2.68
CA ILE A 170 -7.64 1.47 3.99
C ILE A 170 -6.13 1.19 3.88
N GLY A 171 -5.76 0.08 3.21
CA GLY A 171 -4.36 -0.31 3.03
C GLY A 171 -3.56 0.70 2.20
N VAL A 172 -4.14 1.18 1.09
CA VAL A 172 -3.51 2.16 0.19
C VAL A 172 -3.41 3.52 0.87
N LYS A 173 -4.44 3.94 1.61
CA LYS A 173 -4.40 5.18 2.41
C LYS A 173 -3.22 5.18 3.36
N LYS A 174 -2.96 4.06 4.02
CA LYS A 174 -1.85 3.89 4.95
C LYS A 174 -0.47 3.89 4.27
N THR A 175 -0.35 3.25 3.12
CA THR A 175 0.96 3.02 2.46
C THR A 175 1.31 4.07 1.40
N ALA A 176 0.35 4.50 0.58
CA ALA A 176 0.50 5.45 -0.53
C ALA A 176 -0.04 6.85 -0.22
N GLY A 177 -0.89 6.99 0.80
CA GLY A 177 -1.49 8.25 1.21
C GLY A 177 -2.95 8.43 0.78
N ARG A 178 -3.59 9.47 1.33
CA ARG A 178 -5.03 9.75 1.23
C ARG A 178 -5.48 10.03 -0.21
N GLY A 179 -4.75 10.87 -0.94
CA GLY A 179 -5.07 11.23 -2.32
C GLY A 179 -4.95 10.04 -3.26
N ALA A 180 -3.88 9.25 -3.13
CA ALA A 180 -3.69 8.04 -3.91
C ALA A 180 -4.83 7.01 -3.67
N ALA A 181 -5.25 6.84 -2.40
CA ALA A 181 -6.34 5.96 -2.05
C ALA A 181 -7.69 6.41 -2.62
N LEU A 182 -7.99 7.71 -2.57
CA LEU A 182 -9.22 8.26 -3.17
C LEU A 182 -9.25 8.10 -4.69
N ILE A 183 -8.13 8.34 -5.37
CA ILE A 183 -8.05 8.17 -6.83
C ILE A 183 -8.18 6.69 -7.21
N MET A 184 -7.50 5.79 -6.51
CA MET A 184 -7.68 4.34 -6.69
C MET A 184 -9.15 3.95 -6.50
N LEU A 185 -9.79 4.43 -5.42
CA LEU A 185 -11.19 4.16 -5.15
C LEU A 185 -12.12 4.73 -6.22
N ALA A 186 -11.82 5.92 -6.77
CA ALA A 186 -12.59 6.49 -7.86
C ALA A 186 -12.53 5.62 -9.12
N PHE A 187 -11.34 5.15 -9.51
CA PHE A 187 -11.21 4.18 -10.61
C PHE A 187 -11.97 2.89 -10.31
N ALA A 188 -11.87 2.34 -9.10
CA ALA A 188 -12.56 1.11 -8.72
C ALA A 188 -14.09 1.25 -8.73
N MET A 189 -14.62 2.40 -8.30
CA MET A 189 -16.07 2.60 -8.16
C MET A 189 -16.74 3.05 -9.46
N LEU A 190 -16.04 3.82 -10.28
CA LEU A 190 -16.62 4.51 -11.45
C LEU A 190 -16.22 3.89 -12.80
N SER A 191 -15.22 3.02 -12.84
CA SER A 191 -14.77 2.38 -14.10
C SER A 191 -15.83 1.43 -14.66
N PRO A 192 -16.31 1.64 -15.91
CA PRO A 192 -17.11 0.67 -16.68
C PRO A 192 -16.59 -0.77 -16.61
N GLY A 193 -15.28 -0.98 -16.78
CA GLY A 193 -14.66 -2.30 -16.63
C GLY A 193 -14.96 -2.91 -15.26
N MET A 194 -14.69 -2.20 -14.18
CA MET A 194 -14.90 -2.69 -12.82
C MET A 194 -16.38 -2.91 -12.47
N ILE A 195 -17.27 -2.09 -13.02
CA ILE A 195 -18.73 -2.25 -12.88
C ILE A 195 -19.18 -3.54 -13.57
N ARG A 196 -18.65 -3.84 -14.77
CA ARG A 196 -18.91 -5.10 -15.48
C ARG A 196 -18.39 -6.30 -14.70
N GLU A 197 -17.16 -6.25 -14.21
CA GLU A 197 -16.57 -7.33 -13.39
C GLU A 197 -17.34 -7.56 -12.08
N ALA A 198 -18.13 -6.58 -11.60
CA ALA A 198 -18.98 -6.74 -10.43
C ALA A 198 -20.23 -7.60 -10.67
N VAL A 199 -20.69 -7.69 -11.93
CA VAL A 199 -21.95 -8.36 -12.31
C VAL A 199 -21.74 -9.66 -13.10
N VAL A 200 -20.52 -9.94 -13.57
CA VAL A 200 -20.15 -11.19 -14.25
C VAL A 200 -19.57 -12.16 -13.23
N LEU A 201 -20.19 -13.32 -13.03
CA LEU A 201 -19.71 -14.25 -12.00
C LEU A 201 -18.26 -14.70 -12.23
N SER A 202 -17.38 -14.41 -11.26
CA SER A 202 -15.96 -14.77 -11.32
C SER A 202 -15.37 -14.95 -9.91
N PRO A 203 -14.39 -15.86 -9.72
CA PRO A 203 -13.63 -15.96 -8.47
C PRO A 203 -12.80 -14.70 -8.14
N ASP A 204 -12.55 -13.80 -9.11
CA ASP A 204 -11.72 -12.61 -8.95
C ASP A 204 -12.10 -11.78 -7.72
N MET A 205 -13.40 -11.56 -7.48
CA MET A 205 -13.86 -10.68 -6.40
C MET A 205 -13.68 -11.31 -5.02
N LEU A 206 -13.82 -12.62 -4.92
CA LEU A 206 -13.54 -13.36 -3.69
C LEU A 206 -12.03 -13.33 -3.40
N PHE A 207 -11.21 -13.59 -4.43
CA PHE A 207 -9.77 -13.54 -4.28
C PHE A 207 -9.27 -12.13 -3.94
N LEU A 208 -9.82 -11.09 -4.58
CA LEU A 208 -9.50 -9.69 -4.28
C LEU A 208 -9.84 -9.33 -2.82
N LEU A 209 -10.90 -9.91 -2.24
CA LEU A 209 -11.23 -9.73 -0.83
C LEU A 209 -10.16 -10.35 0.08
N PHE A 210 -9.75 -11.59 -0.17
CA PHE A 210 -8.68 -12.25 0.58
C PHE A 210 -7.35 -11.50 0.45
N PHE A 211 -7.03 -11.06 -0.77
CA PHE A 211 -5.89 -10.21 -1.03
C PHE A 211 -5.97 -8.90 -0.24
N GLY A 212 -7.13 -8.23 -0.21
CA GLY A 212 -7.37 -7.01 0.54
C GLY A 212 -7.14 -7.15 2.05
N VAL A 213 -7.60 -8.26 2.64
CA VAL A 213 -7.36 -8.57 4.08
C VAL A 213 -5.85 -8.71 4.34
N ALA A 214 -5.15 -9.50 3.52
CA ALA A 214 -3.71 -9.72 3.67
C ALA A 214 -2.90 -8.44 3.41
N PHE A 215 -3.32 -7.64 2.44
CA PHE A 215 -2.72 -6.35 2.11
C PHE A 215 -2.85 -5.36 3.26
N VAL A 216 -4.01 -5.28 3.91
CA VAL A 216 -4.20 -4.44 5.11
C VAL A 216 -3.31 -4.92 6.26
N SER A 217 -3.17 -6.24 6.46
CA SER A 217 -2.23 -6.79 7.45
C SER A 217 -0.79 -6.35 7.18
N ALA A 218 -0.33 -6.44 5.93
CA ALA A 218 1.00 -5.96 5.54
C ALA A 218 1.16 -4.45 5.71
N ALA A 219 0.17 -3.67 5.27
CA ALA A 219 0.14 -2.22 5.45
C ALA A 219 0.21 -1.82 6.94
N ASN A 220 -0.36 -2.62 7.84
CA ASN A 220 -0.31 -2.39 9.28
C ASN A 220 1.07 -2.56 9.90
N LEU A 221 1.97 -3.29 9.24
CA LEU A 221 3.35 -3.51 9.64
C LEU A 221 4.35 -2.52 9.06
N ALA A 222 3.89 -1.64 8.18
CA ALA A 222 4.75 -0.70 7.51
C ALA A 222 5.57 0.12 8.54
N GLY A 223 6.90 0.03 8.43
CA GLY A 223 7.85 0.69 9.35
C GLY A 223 8.01 0.04 10.74
N LYS A 224 7.18 -0.94 11.12
CA LYS A 224 7.24 -1.61 12.43
C LYS A 224 8.24 -2.77 12.42
N LYS A 225 8.83 -3.08 13.58
CA LYS A 225 9.77 -4.21 13.77
C LYS A 225 9.14 -5.27 14.70
N SER A 226 8.00 -5.85 14.31
CA SER A 226 7.31 -6.88 15.12
C SER A 226 7.49 -8.27 14.50
N PRO A 227 8.36 -9.13 15.04
CA PRO A 227 8.62 -10.45 14.46
C PRO A 227 7.35 -11.30 14.33
N VAL A 228 6.57 -11.43 15.40
CA VAL A 228 5.34 -12.23 15.41
C VAL A 228 4.36 -11.76 14.33
N ALA A 229 4.19 -10.45 14.18
CA ALA A 229 3.26 -9.94 13.17
C ALA A 229 3.79 -10.16 11.73
N TYR A 230 5.10 -10.10 11.49
CA TYR A 230 5.70 -10.50 10.21
C TYR A 230 5.49 -12.00 9.92
N LEU A 231 5.60 -12.87 10.93
CA LEU A 231 5.27 -14.29 10.80
C LEU A 231 3.81 -14.49 10.40
N CYS A 232 2.87 -13.89 11.15
CA CYS A 232 1.43 -14.02 10.92
C CYS A 232 1.00 -13.43 9.57
N THR A 233 1.57 -12.30 9.17
CA THR A 233 1.27 -11.70 7.86
C THR A 233 1.88 -12.52 6.73
N GLY A 234 3.07 -13.10 6.92
CA GLY A 234 3.64 -14.08 6.01
C GLY A 234 2.72 -15.29 5.85
N LEU A 235 2.24 -15.87 6.96
CA LEU A 235 1.29 -16.98 6.96
C LEU A 235 0.01 -16.65 6.20
N LEU A 236 -0.56 -15.48 6.43
CA LEU A 236 -1.74 -15.03 5.71
C LEU A 236 -1.46 -14.87 4.20
N ALA A 237 -0.31 -14.32 3.82
CA ALA A 237 0.10 -14.23 2.41
C ALA A 237 0.30 -15.63 1.77
N GLY A 238 0.81 -16.61 2.53
CA GLY A 238 0.93 -18.00 2.08
C GLY A 238 -0.42 -18.67 1.84
N ILE A 239 -1.40 -18.43 2.72
CA ILE A 239 -2.78 -18.88 2.53
C ILE A 239 -3.39 -18.26 1.28
N VAL A 240 -3.23 -16.94 1.07
CA VAL A 240 -3.71 -16.27 -0.14
C VAL A 240 -3.01 -16.80 -1.39
N CYS A 241 -1.71 -17.09 -1.31
CA CYS A 241 -0.96 -17.69 -2.42
C CYS A 241 -1.48 -19.07 -2.80
N TYR A 242 -1.96 -19.88 -1.85
CA TYR A 242 -2.58 -21.17 -2.19
C TYR A 242 -3.81 -20.97 -3.08
N PHE A 243 -4.66 -19.97 -2.75
CA PHE A 243 -5.87 -19.68 -3.51
C PHE A 243 -5.56 -19.26 -4.95
N ASP A 244 -4.59 -18.38 -5.14
CA ASP A 244 -4.02 -18.05 -6.45
C ASP A 244 -2.57 -17.59 -6.32
N ILE A 245 -1.72 -17.96 -7.29
CA ILE A 245 -0.27 -17.70 -7.27
C ILE A 245 0.07 -16.21 -7.17
N THR A 246 -0.80 -15.33 -7.66
CA THR A 246 -0.59 -13.88 -7.59
C THR A 246 -0.59 -13.38 -6.14
N GLY A 247 -1.13 -14.15 -5.19
CA GLY A 247 -1.01 -13.89 -3.76
C GLY A 247 0.43 -13.84 -3.26
N SER A 248 1.38 -14.47 -3.96
CA SER A 248 2.81 -14.41 -3.65
C SER A 248 3.40 -13.00 -3.70
N ILE A 249 2.82 -12.07 -4.47
CA ILE A 249 3.32 -10.69 -4.57
C ILE A 249 3.17 -9.92 -3.25
N LEU A 250 2.28 -10.37 -2.35
CA LEU A 250 2.13 -9.79 -1.01
C LEU A 250 3.39 -9.95 -0.16
N LEU A 251 4.17 -11.03 -0.37
CA LEU A 251 5.44 -11.22 0.30
C LEU A 251 6.46 -10.16 -0.15
N LEU A 252 6.52 -9.89 -1.46
CA LEU A 252 7.36 -8.84 -2.04
C LEU A 252 6.93 -7.46 -1.51
N PHE A 253 5.63 -7.22 -1.35
CA PHE A 253 5.12 -5.98 -0.78
C PHE A 253 5.59 -5.82 0.67
N LEU A 254 5.41 -6.85 1.50
CA LEU A 254 5.82 -6.84 2.90
C LEU A 254 7.33 -6.60 3.03
N TRP A 255 8.13 -7.19 2.16
CA TRP A 255 9.57 -6.95 2.10
C TRP A 255 9.89 -5.51 1.72
N SER A 256 9.19 -4.93 0.73
CA SER A 256 9.38 -3.53 0.36
C SER A 256 9.08 -2.57 1.52
N LEU A 257 8.07 -2.88 2.35
CA LEU A 257 7.69 -2.10 3.52
C LEU A 257 8.72 -2.20 4.66
N ALA A 258 9.47 -3.29 4.75
CA ALA A 258 10.53 -3.43 5.75
C ALA A 258 11.67 -2.40 5.57
N PHE A 259 11.81 -1.83 4.36
CA PHE A 259 12.87 -0.87 3.99
C PHE A 259 12.40 0.60 3.92
N LEU A 260 11.30 0.96 4.59
CA LEU A 260 10.71 2.30 4.52
C LEU A 260 11.61 3.45 5.03
N LYS A 261 12.47 3.23 6.03
CA LYS A 261 13.22 4.33 6.71
C LYS A 261 14.71 4.07 6.97
N GLU A 262 15.25 2.90 6.61
CA GLU A 262 16.60 2.51 7.01
C GLU A 262 17.32 1.78 5.86
N SER A 263 18.63 2.02 5.75
CA SER A 263 19.50 1.53 4.67
C SER A 263 20.18 0.18 4.95
N GLY A 264 19.87 -0.48 6.07
CA GLY A 264 20.59 -1.69 6.52
C GLY A 264 19.80 -3.00 6.40
N LEU A 265 20.38 -4.00 5.71
CA LEU A 265 19.80 -5.35 5.57
C LEU A 265 19.89 -6.19 6.85
N SER A 266 20.95 -6.02 7.65
CA SER A 266 21.27 -6.88 8.80
C SER A 266 20.18 -6.90 9.87
N GLY A 267 19.59 -5.74 10.18
CA GLY A 267 18.49 -5.62 11.17
C GLY A 267 17.12 -6.06 10.66
N ARG A 268 16.96 -6.27 9.35
CA ARG A 268 15.68 -6.62 8.70
C ARG A 268 15.64 -8.07 8.24
N MET A 269 16.78 -8.67 7.94
CA MET A 269 16.89 -10.08 7.54
C MET A 269 16.07 -11.05 8.41
N PRO A 270 16.10 -10.99 9.76
CA PRO A 270 15.27 -11.90 10.57
C PRO A 270 13.76 -11.71 10.33
N LEU A 271 13.30 -10.48 10.10
CA LEU A 271 11.88 -10.20 9.80
C LEU A 271 11.48 -10.76 8.43
N LEU A 272 12.37 -10.62 7.43
CA LEU A 272 12.14 -11.14 6.08
C LEU A 272 12.10 -12.67 6.11
N LEU A 273 13.08 -13.32 6.75
CA LEU A 273 13.12 -14.77 6.92
C LEU A 273 11.90 -15.29 7.68
N LEU A 274 11.46 -14.57 8.71
CA LEU A 274 10.30 -14.96 9.49
C LEU A 274 9.00 -14.82 8.69
N SER A 275 8.86 -13.77 7.86
CA SER A 275 7.73 -13.66 6.93
C SER A 275 7.75 -14.76 5.85
N LEU A 276 8.92 -15.16 5.37
CA LEU A 276 9.08 -16.27 4.43
C LEU A 276 8.72 -17.61 5.08
N ALA A 277 9.17 -17.84 6.31
CA ALA A 277 8.80 -19.02 7.08
C ALA A 277 7.28 -19.09 7.29
N GLY A 278 6.67 -17.96 7.67
CA GLY A 278 5.22 -17.82 7.77
C GLY A 278 4.53 -18.17 6.45
N PHE A 279 5.00 -17.59 5.34
CA PHE A 279 4.47 -17.86 4.01
C PHE A 279 4.49 -19.35 3.65
N CYS A 280 5.63 -20.02 3.83
CA CYS A 280 5.75 -21.45 3.61
C CYS A 280 4.80 -22.26 4.52
N LEU A 281 4.68 -21.88 5.80
CA LEU A 281 3.77 -22.53 6.75
C LEU A 281 2.31 -22.37 6.34
N GLY A 282 1.90 -21.16 5.92
CA GLY A 282 0.54 -20.89 5.47
C GLY A 282 0.16 -21.69 4.23
N LEU A 283 1.05 -21.71 3.23
CA LEU A 283 0.86 -22.50 2.01
C LEU A 283 0.78 -24.00 2.31
N LEU A 284 1.72 -24.53 3.09
CA LEU A 284 1.74 -25.95 3.48
C LEU A 284 0.52 -26.34 4.31
N ALA A 285 0.07 -25.47 5.24
CA ALA A 285 -1.11 -25.73 6.05
C ALA A 285 -2.36 -25.92 5.19
N VAL A 286 -2.58 -25.06 4.19
CA VAL A 286 -3.75 -25.20 3.32
C VAL A 286 -3.64 -26.41 2.39
N ILE A 287 -2.44 -26.72 1.87
CA ILE A 287 -2.20 -27.94 1.08
C ILE A 287 -2.51 -29.19 1.93
N CYS A 288 -2.11 -29.22 3.20
CA CYS A 288 -2.42 -30.31 4.12
C CYS A 288 -3.93 -30.42 4.39
N ILE A 289 -4.61 -29.29 4.60
CA ILE A 289 -6.07 -29.25 4.79
C ILE A 289 -6.79 -29.79 3.54
N ASP A 290 -6.38 -29.34 2.34
CA ASP A 290 -6.91 -29.84 1.08
C ASP A 290 -6.68 -31.35 0.95
N ALA A 291 -5.46 -31.82 1.16
CA ALA A 291 -5.13 -33.25 1.11
C ALA A 291 -6.01 -34.09 2.05
N LEU A 292 -6.25 -33.62 3.27
CA LEU A 292 -7.15 -34.27 4.24
C LEU A 292 -8.60 -34.28 3.74
N SER A 293 -9.10 -33.15 3.24
CA SER A 293 -10.48 -33.02 2.74
C SER A 293 -10.74 -33.83 1.46
N SER A 294 -9.74 -33.90 0.59
CA SER A 294 -9.77 -34.60 -0.68
C SER A 294 -9.42 -36.09 -0.55
N THR A 295 -9.02 -36.57 0.64
CA THR A 295 -8.47 -37.92 0.89
C THR A 295 -7.30 -38.28 -0.04
N LYS A 296 -6.48 -37.29 -0.40
CA LYS A 296 -5.32 -37.42 -1.28
C LYS A 296 -4.02 -37.30 -0.48
N ASN A 297 -2.93 -37.81 -1.03
CA ASN A 297 -1.61 -37.57 -0.46
C ASN A 297 -1.20 -36.10 -0.65
N VAL A 298 -0.57 -35.51 0.37
CA VAL A 298 -0.07 -34.12 0.35
C VAL A 298 0.81 -33.85 -0.88
N GLY A 299 1.70 -34.78 -1.22
CA GLY A 299 2.56 -34.65 -2.40
C GLY A 299 1.80 -34.63 -3.73
N SER A 300 0.66 -35.32 -3.83
CA SER A 300 -0.18 -35.30 -5.03
C SER A 300 -0.91 -33.96 -5.19
N VAL A 301 -1.42 -33.39 -4.09
CA VAL A 301 -2.05 -32.07 -4.09
C VAL A 301 -1.02 -31.00 -4.46
N MET A 302 0.13 -31.01 -3.79
CA MET A 302 1.22 -30.08 -4.09
C MET A 302 1.70 -30.20 -5.54
N GLY A 303 1.84 -31.43 -6.05
CA GLY A 303 2.24 -31.68 -7.44
C GLY A 303 1.20 -31.16 -8.45
N ALA A 304 -0.09 -31.32 -8.17
CA ALA A 304 -1.16 -30.77 -9.01
C ALA A 304 -1.17 -29.24 -8.99
N TRP A 305 -0.98 -28.63 -7.82
CA TRP A 305 -0.90 -27.18 -7.67
C TRP A 305 0.32 -26.59 -8.39
N LEU A 306 1.51 -27.20 -8.24
CA LEU A 306 2.71 -26.76 -8.96
C LEU A 306 2.59 -26.92 -10.48
N LYS A 307 1.92 -27.98 -10.93
CA LYS A 307 1.65 -28.20 -12.35
C LYS A 307 0.66 -27.18 -12.91
N LEU A 308 -0.30 -26.73 -12.11
CA LEU A 308 -1.26 -25.69 -12.53
C LEU A 308 -0.56 -24.36 -12.84
N TYR A 309 0.51 -24.05 -12.11
CA TYR A 309 1.29 -22.81 -12.24
C TYR A 309 2.67 -23.07 -12.86
N SER A 310 2.82 -24.11 -13.67
CA SER A 310 4.08 -24.34 -14.38
C SER A 310 4.30 -23.24 -15.41
N PRO A 311 5.52 -22.69 -15.52
CA PRO A 311 5.80 -21.65 -16.49
C PRO A 311 5.61 -22.16 -17.92
N ASP A 312 4.96 -21.34 -18.73
CA ASP A 312 4.81 -21.55 -20.16
C ASP A 312 5.83 -20.70 -20.94
N SER A 313 5.78 -20.80 -22.28
CA SER A 313 6.55 -19.91 -23.15
C SER A 313 6.20 -18.44 -22.89
N PHE A 314 7.13 -17.54 -23.20
CA PHE A 314 6.87 -16.11 -23.04
C PHE A 314 5.67 -15.66 -23.88
N LEU A 315 4.67 -15.07 -23.22
CA LEU A 315 3.46 -14.53 -23.82
C LEU A 315 3.38 -13.02 -23.55
N ILE A 316 2.81 -12.28 -24.51
CA ILE A 316 2.44 -10.88 -24.28
C ILE A 316 1.06 -10.89 -23.60
N PRO A 317 0.91 -10.30 -22.41
CA PRO A 317 -0.35 -10.36 -21.66
C PRO A 317 -1.57 -9.87 -22.44
N ALA A 318 -2.70 -10.58 -22.29
CA ALA A 318 -3.94 -10.31 -23.00
C ALA A 318 -4.53 -8.91 -22.73
N PHE A 319 -4.26 -8.30 -21.57
CA PHE A 319 -4.72 -6.94 -21.25
C PHE A 319 -4.14 -5.87 -22.19
N LEU A 320 -2.96 -6.11 -22.78
CA LEU A 320 -2.38 -5.24 -23.82
C LEU A 320 -3.09 -5.41 -25.18
N ASN A 321 -3.82 -6.51 -25.36
CA ASN A 321 -4.53 -6.89 -26.57
C ASN A 321 -6.06 -6.71 -26.46
N ALA A 322 -6.57 -6.15 -25.36
CA ALA A 322 -8.00 -5.93 -25.18
C ALA A 322 -8.48 -4.80 -26.12
N GLY A 323 -9.07 -5.19 -27.26
CA GLY A 323 -9.47 -4.31 -28.36
C GLY A 323 -10.64 -3.35 -28.08
N ALA A 324 -11.12 -3.25 -26.84
CA ALA A 324 -12.12 -2.25 -26.44
C ALA A 324 -11.50 -1.34 -25.38
N ILE A 325 -11.21 -0.09 -25.74
CA ILE A 325 -10.76 0.90 -24.77
C ILE A 325 -11.97 1.64 -24.23
N PHE A 326 -12.20 1.42 -22.95
CA PHE A 326 -13.12 2.25 -22.22
C PHE A 326 -12.47 3.62 -21.91
N PRO A 327 -13.25 4.70 -21.81
CA PRO A 327 -12.75 6.04 -21.48
C PRO A 327 -11.83 6.10 -20.26
N GLU A 328 -12.01 5.19 -19.28
CA GLU A 328 -11.12 5.08 -18.13
C GLU A 328 -9.68 4.73 -18.49
N GLY A 329 -9.42 4.00 -19.57
CA GLY A 329 -8.06 3.63 -19.99
C GLY A 329 -7.24 4.85 -20.41
N ILE A 330 -7.88 5.82 -21.09
CA ILE A 330 -7.26 7.10 -21.48
C ILE A 330 -6.93 7.94 -20.24
N LEU A 331 -7.89 8.06 -19.32
CA LEU A 331 -7.71 8.80 -18.08
C LEU A 331 -6.60 8.17 -17.22
N LEU A 332 -6.63 6.84 -17.07
CA LEU A 332 -5.63 6.09 -16.32
C LEU A 332 -4.23 6.26 -16.92
N ALA A 333 -4.11 6.14 -18.24
CA ALA A 333 -2.85 6.37 -18.95
C ALA A 333 -2.31 7.78 -18.69
N PHE A 334 -3.16 8.82 -18.81
CA PHE A 334 -2.75 10.18 -18.52
C PHE A 334 -2.30 10.38 -17.07
N CYS A 335 -3.02 9.83 -16.09
CA CYS A 335 -2.62 9.89 -14.68
C CYS A 335 -1.30 9.15 -14.40
N LEU A 336 -1.01 8.04 -15.08
CA LEU A 336 0.28 7.36 -14.99
C LEU A 336 1.42 8.21 -15.56
N LEU A 337 1.20 8.88 -16.70
CA LEU A 337 2.18 9.81 -17.28
C LEU A 337 2.46 10.99 -16.36
N LEU A 338 1.46 11.52 -15.66
CA LEU A 338 1.66 12.52 -14.62
C LEU A 338 2.60 12.00 -13.52
N GLY A 339 2.50 10.73 -13.14
CA GLY A 339 3.40 10.12 -12.15
C GLY A 339 4.87 10.06 -12.57
N VAL A 340 5.16 10.02 -13.88
CA VAL A 340 6.54 10.07 -14.39
C VAL A 340 7.22 11.37 -13.97
N PHE A 341 6.51 12.48 -14.10
CA PHE A 341 6.99 13.81 -13.72
C PHE A 341 6.80 14.08 -12.21
N GLY A 342 5.70 13.60 -11.63
CA GLY A 342 5.36 13.75 -10.21
C GLY A 342 6.43 13.16 -9.28
N PHE A 343 7.15 12.11 -9.71
CA PHE A 343 8.31 11.60 -8.99
C PHE A 343 9.31 12.71 -8.63
N TRP A 344 9.49 13.74 -9.45
CA TRP A 344 10.49 14.80 -9.24
C TRP A 344 10.01 15.92 -8.31
N CYS A 345 8.70 16.00 -8.02
CA CYS A 345 8.12 17.06 -7.19
C CYS A 345 8.58 16.98 -5.73
N ARG A 346 8.62 15.78 -5.13
CA ARG A 346 9.07 15.60 -3.74
C ARG A 346 10.57 15.32 -3.67
N LYS A 347 11.32 16.13 -2.92
CA LYS A 347 12.77 15.93 -2.72
C LYS A 347 13.04 14.82 -1.70
N GLY A 348 13.97 13.91 -2.01
CA GLY A 348 14.49 12.90 -1.08
C GLY A 348 13.55 11.74 -0.70
N ALA A 349 12.26 11.81 -1.03
CA ALA A 349 11.26 10.81 -0.64
C ALA A 349 10.36 10.40 -1.82
N GLU A 350 9.94 9.14 -1.86
CA GLU A 350 9.02 8.60 -2.86
C GLU A 350 8.01 7.60 -2.27
N ARG A 351 6.93 7.31 -3.02
CA ARG A 351 5.89 6.33 -2.66
C ARG A 351 5.68 5.24 -3.72
N LEU A 352 6.36 5.30 -4.86
CA LEU A 352 6.13 4.39 -5.99
C LEU A 352 6.74 3.01 -5.77
N ARG A 353 7.93 2.93 -5.16
CA ARG A 353 8.73 1.70 -4.99
C ARG A 353 7.92 0.43 -4.77
N GLY A 354 7.12 0.36 -3.71
CA GLY A 354 6.42 -0.88 -3.33
C GLY A 354 5.45 -1.35 -4.43
N PHE A 355 4.66 -0.43 -4.98
CA PHE A 355 3.66 -0.75 -5.99
C PHE A 355 4.26 -1.05 -7.36
N THR A 356 5.38 -0.42 -7.71
CA THR A 356 6.12 -0.75 -8.94
C THR A 356 6.65 -2.18 -8.89
N ILE A 357 7.22 -2.62 -7.75
CA ILE A 357 7.69 -4.01 -7.59
C ILE A 357 6.54 -4.99 -7.80
N LEU A 358 5.36 -4.70 -7.25
CA LEU A 358 4.17 -5.55 -7.38
C LEU A 358 3.68 -5.61 -8.83
N LEU A 359 3.62 -4.46 -9.51
CA LEU A 359 3.20 -4.38 -10.90
C LEU A 359 4.09 -5.24 -11.80
N PHE A 360 5.41 -5.13 -11.64
CA PHE A 360 6.36 -5.91 -12.43
C PHE A 360 6.36 -7.39 -12.06
N ALA A 361 6.18 -7.75 -10.80
CA ALA A 361 6.06 -9.15 -10.38
C ALA A 361 4.81 -9.80 -11.00
N LEU A 362 3.67 -9.11 -10.98
CA LEU A 362 2.42 -9.58 -11.60
C LEU A 362 2.55 -9.65 -13.13
N GLY A 363 3.13 -8.61 -13.75
CA GLY A 363 3.38 -8.61 -15.19
C GLY A 363 4.30 -9.74 -15.62
N ALA A 364 5.36 -10.04 -14.86
CA ALA A 364 6.22 -11.18 -15.11
C ALA A 364 5.45 -12.51 -14.98
N ALA A 365 4.62 -12.66 -13.95
CA ALA A 365 3.79 -13.85 -13.78
C ALA A 365 2.85 -14.07 -14.99
N GLN A 366 2.23 -13.00 -15.51
CA GLN A 366 1.43 -13.05 -16.72
C GLN A 366 2.26 -13.41 -17.96
N CYS A 367 3.43 -12.79 -18.14
CA CYS A 367 4.29 -13.04 -19.30
C CYS A 367 4.85 -14.47 -19.35
N PHE A 368 5.07 -15.12 -18.21
CA PHE A 368 5.55 -16.50 -18.14
C PHE A 368 4.41 -17.52 -18.00
N GLY A 369 3.16 -17.12 -18.21
CA GLY A 369 2.00 -18.03 -18.14
C GLY A 369 1.80 -18.65 -16.76
N LEU A 370 2.29 -18.00 -15.69
CA LEU A 370 2.07 -18.46 -14.32
C LEU A 370 0.63 -18.20 -13.87
N VAL A 371 -0.14 -17.35 -14.55
CA VAL A 371 -1.56 -17.11 -14.25
C VAL A 371 -2.45 -18.08 -15.02
N THR A 372 -3.67 -18.30 -14.55
CA THR A 372 -4.61 -19.22 -15.21
C THR A 372 -5.62 -18.46 -16.07
N GLN A 373 -6.33 -19.16 -16.98
CA GLN A 373 -7.38 -18.52 -17.78
C GLN A 373 -8.57 -18.03 -16.93
N GLU A 374 -8.89 -18.75 -15.85
CA GLU A 374 -9.98 -18.37 -14.93
C GLU A 374 -9.58 -17.21 -14.01
N MET A 375 -8.28 -17.04 -13.77
CA MET A 375 -7.68 -16.04 -12.89
C MET A 375 -6.44 -15.46 -13.56
N ASP A 376 -6.65 -14.53 -14.50
CA ASP A 376 -5.58 -13.92 -15.32
C ASP A 376 -4.85 -12.76 -14.60
N GLY A 377 -5.35 -12.36 -13.42
CA GLY A 377 -4.80 -11.26 -12.63
C GLY A 377 -5.17 -9.86 -13.13
N GLY A 378 -6.06 -9.73 -14.11
CA GLY A 378 -6.44 -8.45 -14.71
C GLY A 378 -7.00 -7.43 -13.71
N VAL A 379 -7.87 -7.89 -12.79
CA VAL A 379 -8.44 -7.03 -11.72
C VAL A 379 -7.37 -6.51 -10.78
N LEU A 380 -6.42 -7.36 -10.36
CA LEU A 380 -5.29 -6.95 -9.54
C LEU A 380 -4.35 -6.00 -10.29
N PHE A 381 -4.11 -6.26 -11.56
CA PHE A 381 -3.28 -5.40 -12.40
C PHE A 381 -3.88 -3.99 -12.53
N PHE A 382 -5.20 -3.91 -12.79
CA PHE A 382 -5.94 -2.64 -12.80
C PHE A 382 -5.86 -1.92 -11.45
N PHE A 383 -6.05 -2.64 -10.35
CA PHE A 383 -5.86 -2.10 -9.00
C PHE A 383 -4.46 -1.47 -8.83
N LEU A 384 -3.38 -2.19 -9.18
CA LEU A 384 -2.02 -1.68 -9.05
C LEU A 384 -1.76 -0.44 -9.92
N LEU A 385 -2.24 -0.44 -11.17
CA LEU A 385 -2.14 0.74 -12.04
C LEU A 385 -2.90 1.94 -11.46
N SER A 386 -4.10 1.73 -10.94
CA SER A 386 -4.90 2.81 -10.34
C SER A 386 -4.27 3.39 -9.07
N VAL A 387 -3.58 2.57 -8.27
CA VAL A 387 -2.78 3.06 -7.13
C VAL A 387 -1.60 3.90 -7.61
N LEU A 388 -0.85 3.42 -8.61
CA LEU A 388 0.29 4.15 -9.16
C LEU A 388 -0.13 5.48 -9.80
N ALA A 389 -1.25 5.49 -10.52
CA ALA A 389 -1.87 6.70 -11.05
C ALA A 389 -2.25 7.68 -9.92
N GLY A 390 -2.86 7.17 -8.84
CA GLY A 390 -3.18 7.96 -7.66
C GLY A 390 -1.95 8.55 -6.96
N ILE A 391 -0.88 7.77 -6.82
CA ILE A 391 0.41 8.25 -6.31
C ILE A 391 0.94 9.36 -7.21
N GLY A 392 0.97 9.13 -8.52
CA GLY A 392 1.48 10.09 -9.49
C GLY A 392 0.80 11.45 -9.42
N VAL A 393 -0.54 11.48 -9.40
CA VAL A 393 -1.33 12.70 -9.27
C VAL A 393 -1.11 13.37 -7.92
N GLN A 394 -1.09 12.61 -6.82
CA GLN A 394 -0.88 13.14 -5.47
C GLN A 394 0.48 13.82 -5.31
N GLU A 395 1.56 13.27 -5.89
CA GLU A 395 2.90 13.83 -5.76
C GLU A 395 3.06 15.20 -6.44
N ILE A 396 2.22 15.54 -7.43
CA ILE A 396 2.21 16.88 -8.06
C ILE A 396 1.89 17.97 -7.03
N PHE A 397 0.99 17.66 -6.09
CA PHE A 397 0.55 18.57 -5.03
C PHE A 397 1.46 18.55 -3.80
N ALA A 398 2.50 17.73 -3.77
CA ALA A 398 3.40 17.64 -2.63
C ALA A 398 4.31 18.87 -2.57
N VAL A 399 4.00 19.81 -1.68
CA VAL A 399 4.86 20.98 -1.39
C VAL A 399 5.77 20.66 -0.21
N SER A 400 7.09 20.86 -0.37
CA SER A 400 8.09 20.64 0.68
C SER A 400 7.80 21.53 1.91
N GLY A 401 7.29 20.93 2.98
CA GLY A 401 7.07 21.59 4.27
C GLY A 401 5.75 21.23 4.97
N ALA A 402 4.70 20.90 4.22
CA ALA A 402 3.35 20.69 4.77
C ALA A 402 3.09 19.27 5.32
N ASP A 403 3.69 18.23 4.72
CA ASP A 403 3.38 16.84 5.06
C ASP A 403 4.07 16.32 6.34
N GLY A 404 5.21 16.90 6.72
CA GLY A 404 5.98 16.47 7.90
C GLY A 404 5.25 16.72 9.22
N GLN A 405 4.48 17.81 9.29
CA GLN A 405 3.75 18.20 10.51
C GLN A 405 2.40 17.48 10.67
N LEU A 406 1.83 16.93 9.59
CA LEU A 406 0.58 16.17 9.63
C LEU A 406 0.80 14.72 10.06
N GLU A 407 1.94 14.09 9.68
CA GLU A 407 2.27 12.72 10.11
C GLU A 407 2.69 12.62 11.59
N GLU A 408 3.22 13.70 12.19
CA GLU A 408 3.56 13.73 13.62
C GLU A 408 2.33 13.80 14.55
N ARG A 409 1.20 14.32 14.06
CA ARG A 409 -0.03 14.48 14.85
C ARG A 409 -0.91 13.22 14.93
N ASP A 410 -0.72 12.27 14.02
CA ASP A 410 -1.49 10.99 13.97
C ASP A 410 -0.77 9.86 14.76
N LYS A 411 0.30 10.16 15.52
CA LYS A 411 0.89 9.22 16.47
C LYS A 411 0.07 9.21 17.77
N PRO A 412 -0.32 8.05 18.32
CA PRO A 412 -0.87 7.99 19.67
C PRO A 412 0.17 8.53 20.67
N GLU A 413 -0.26 9.42 21.56
CA GLU A 413 0.53 9.91 22.69
C GLU A 413 1.03 8.70 23.50
N GLY A 414 2.34 8.42 23.44
CA GLY A 414 2.93 7.28 24.14
C GLY A 414 4.31 6.82 23.62
N GLU A 415 4.72 7.22 22.42
CA GLU A 415 6.11 7.03 21.98
C GLU A 415 6.94 8.28 22.31
N GLU A 416 7.42 8.36 23.55
CA GLU A 416 8.46 9.32 23.91
C GLU A 416 9.74 9.05 23.07
N PRO A 417 10.40 10.09 22.54
CA PRO A 417 11.67 9.90 21.87
C PRO A 417 12.74 9.57 22.92
N GLU A 418 13.33 8.38 22.83
CA GLU A 418 14.55 8.05 23.57
C GLU A 418 15.67 9.01 23.13
N THR A 419 15.85 10.07 23.91
CA THR A 419 17.02 10.96 23.83
C THR A 419 18.29 10.14 23.97
N GLU A 420 19.19 10.30 22.98
CA GLU A 420 20.58 9.87 23.00
C GLU A 420 21.23 10.17 24.37
N LYS A 421 21.42 9.13 25.17
CA LYS A 421 22.32 9.21 26.33
C LYS A 421 23.75 9.09 25.82
N ALA A 422 24.49 10.18 26.05
CA ALA A 422 25.93 10.26 25.90
C ALA A 422 26.64 9.04 26.51
N LYS A 423 27.48 8.37 25.71
CA LYS A 423 28.46 7.40 26.19
C LYS A 423 29.52 8.13 27.02
N ALA A 424 29.38 8.07 28.34
CA ALA A 424 30.51 8.09 29.24
C ALA A 424 30.97 6.63 29.41
N GLU A 425 32.15 6.30 28.89
CA GLU A 425 32.80 5.02 29.15
C GLU A 425 33.42 5.07 30.56
N GLU A 426 32.88 4.26 31.47
CA GLU A 426 33.54 3.92 32.72
C GLU A 426 34.51 2.72 32.53
N PRO A 427 35.63 2.70 33.28
CA PRO A 427 36.77 1.85 32.99
C PRO A 427 36.63 0.44 33.57
N LYS A 428 37.07 -0.57 32.81
CA LYS A 428 37.19 -1.94 33.29
C LYS A 428 38.38 -2.10 34.22
N THR A 429 38.10 -2.51 35.45
CA THR A 429 39.09 -2.98 36.42
C THR A 429 39.38 -4.47 36.18
N GLN A 430 40.65 -4.82 35.94
CA GLN A 430 41.18 -6.15 36.22
C GLN A 430 42.48 -5.96 37.01
N LYS A 431 42.54 -6.59 38.20
CA LYS A 431 43.73 -6.68 39.04
C LYS A 431 44.45 -7.99 38.74
N ALA A 432 45.78 -7.94 38.62
CA ALA A 432 46.72 -8.79 39.36
C ALA A 432 48.18 -8.44 38.98
N ASP A 433 48.90 -7.97 40.00
CA ASP A 433 50.25 -8.36 40.45
C ASP A 433 51.53 -8.16 39.60
N ALA A 434 52.42 -7.39 40.24
CA ALA A 434 53.84 -7.64 40.50
C ALA A 434 54.94 -7.14 39.52
N GLU A 435 55.84 -6.37 40.15
CA GLU A 435 57.30 -6.25 39.96
C GLU A 435 57.90 -5.36 38.85
N ASN A 436 58.57 -4.30 39.36
CA ASN A 436 59.94 -3.82 39.07
C ASN A 436 60.45 -3.76 37.62
N GLY A 437 60.96 -2.60 37.22
CA GLY A 437 61.95 -2.53 36.13
C GLY A 437 62.13 -1.15 35.51
N GLU A 438 63.26 -0.55 35.81
CA GLU A 438 63.79 0.72 35.34
C GLU A 438 64.06 0.83 33.82
N LEU A 439 64.02 2.10 33.36
CA LEU A 439 64.91 2.77 32.41
C LEU A 439 64.91 2.42 30.89
N GLU A 440 64.78 3.52 30.13
CA GLU A 440 65.56 3.88 28.93
C GLU A 440 65.35 3.14 27.58
N LEU A 441 64.89 3.87 26.56
CA LEU A 441 65.71 4.53 25.51
C LEU A 441 64.80 4.84 24.30
N MET A 442 64.79 6.08 23.82
CA MET A 442 64.39 6.39 22.43
C MET A 442 65.50 5.93 21.47
N PRO A 443 65.19 5.64 20.20
CA PRO A 443 65.45 6.68 19.21
C PRO A 443 64.40 6.82 18.09
N GLU A 444 64.49 8.00 17.49
CA GLU A 444 63.82 8.54 16.30
C GLU A 444 63.75 7.60 15.08
N PHE A 445 62.72 7.78 14.25
CA PHE A 445 62.93 8.10 12.84
C PHE A 445 61.77 8.93 12.25
N GLN A 446 62.17 10.00 11.60
CA GLN A 446 61.49 11.11 10.91
C GLN A 446 60.64 10.61 9.69
N GLU A 447 59.69 11.32 9.03
CA GLU A 447 59.37 12.76 8.90
C GLU A 447 58.04 12.95 8.10
N LYS A 448 57.42 14.14 8.24
CA LYS A 448 56.49 14.86 7.33
C LYS A 448 55.01 14.40 7.31
N GLU A 449 53.99 15.26 7.42
CA GLU A 449 53.81 16.66 7.01
C GLU A 449 52.90 17.46 7.96
N ALA A 450 53.19 18.76 8.10
CA ALA A 450 52.41 19.71 8.87
C ALA A 450 51.13 20.17 8.15
N LYS A 451 50.01 20.28 8.89
CA LYS A 451 48.87 21.15 8.55
C LYS A 451 48.56 22.10 9.73
N PRO A 452 48.22 23.37 9.47
CA PRO A 452 48.26 24.44 10.47
C PRO A 452 47.09 24.36 11.45
N LYS A 453 47.35 24.64 12.73
CA LYS A 453 46.32 24.85 13.76
C LYS A 453 45.49 26.10 13.42
N VAL A 454 44.24 25.90 13.02
CA VAL A 454 43.25 26.97 12.90
C VAL A 454 43.02 27.56 14.29
N LYS A 455 43.42 28.82 14.51
CA LYS A 455 43.01 29.58 15.70
C LYS A 455 41.62 30.14 15.44
N TYR A 456 40.63 29.69 16.20
CA TYR A 456 39.28 30.25 16.16
C TYR A 456 39.31 31.69 16.70
N ILE A 457 38.64 32.60 16.00
CA ILE A 457 38.39 33.96 16.48
C ILE A 457 37.26 33.87 17.50
N GLU A 458 37.47 34.41 18.70
CA GLU A 458 36.43 34.46 19.73
C GLU A 458 35.29 35.37 19.27
N ASN A 459 34.05 34.88 19.42
CA ASN A 459 32.85 35.57 18.97
C ASN A 459 32.73 36.94 19.66
N PRO A 460 32.81 38.06 18.92
CA PRO A 460 32.82 39.41 19.50
C PRO A 460 31.41 39.90 19.90
N LEU A 461 30.37 39.08 19.71
CA LEU A 461 29.00 39.40 20.12
C LEU A 461 28.70 38.83 21.52
N PRO A 462 28.05 39.60 22.41
CA PRO A 462 27.61 39.06 23.69
C PRO A 462 26.64 37.90 23.43
N LEU A 463 26.96 36.74 23.98
CA LEU A 463 26.10 35.56 23.89
C LEU A 463 24.68 35.89 24.41
N PRO A 464 23.62 35.35 23.81
CA PRO A 464 22.26 35.51 24.33
C PRO A 464 22.21 35.11 25.80
N LYS A 465 21.59 35.93 26.66
CA LYS A 465 21.50 35.64 28.10
C LYS A 465 20.90 34.25 28.30
N ARG A 466 21.64 33.39 29.01
CA ARG A 466 21.17 32.07 29.45
C ARG A 466 19.86 32.26 30.22
N HIS A 467 18.82 31.54 29.82
CA HIS A 467 17.51 31.62 30.46
C HIS A 467 17.61 31.02 31.86
N GLU A 468 17.60 31.86 32.90
CA GLU A 468 17.44 31.39 34.28
C GLU A 468 15.99 30.97 34.47
N ARG A 469 15.80 29.79 35.07
CA ARG A 469 14.47 29.23 35.33
C ARG A 469 13.87 30.02 36.49
N ARG A 470 12.79 30.76 36.23
CA ARG A 470 12.08 31.54 37.26
C ARG A 470 11.32 30.57 38.16
N THR A 471 11.80 30.32 39.37
CA THR A 471 11.06 29.62 40.42
C THR A 471 10.02 30.58 41.00
N MET A 472 8.74 30.21 40.88
CA MET A 472 7.64 30.91 41.53
C MET A 472 7.59 30.45 42.99
N ASP A 473 7.91 31.34 43.92
CA ASP A 473 7.61 31.12 45.33
C ASP A 473 6.13 31.42 45.54
N TYR A 474 5.33 30.38 45.78
CA TYR A 474 3.94 30.54 46.18
C TYR A 474 3.92 31.07 47.62
N ARG A 475 3.55 32.34 47.80
CA ARG A 475 3.10 32.83 49.11
C ARG A 475 1.72 32.24 49.37
N LEU A 476 1.66 31.16 50.14
CA LEU A 476 0.46 30.78 50.88
C LEU A 476 0.30 31.79 52.03
N GLY A 477 -0.42 32.88 51.75
CA GLY A 477 -1.00 33.70 52.80
C GLY A 477 -2.25 33.00 53.29
N SER A 478 -2.25 32.53 54.53
CA SER A 478 -3.44 32.07 55.23
C SER A 478 -4.30 33.30 55.55
N ASP A 479 -5.31 33.58 54.72
CA ASP A 479 -6.41 34.45 55.10
C ASP A 479 -7.51 33.56 55.70
N ASP A 480 -7.86 33.81 56.97
CA ASP A 480 -8.84 33.05 57.79
C ASP A 480 -10.30 33.21 57.32
N ARG A 481 -10.58 33.20 56.01
CA ARG A 481 -11.95 33.33 55.44
C ARG A 481 -12.22 32.42 54.24
N ASP A 482 -11.75 31.19 54.30
CA ASP A 482 -12.12 30.12 53.36
C ASP A 482 -13.35 29.35 53.89
N ASP A 483 -14.49 30.03 53.97
CA ASP A 483 -15.79 29.38 54.22
C ASP A 483 -16.35 28.83 52.89
N PHE A 484 -16.07 27.56 52.60
CA PHE A 484 -16.53 26.86 51.38
C PHE A 484 -17.84 26.08 51.55
N ASP A 485 -18.53 26.21 52.68
CA ASP A 485 -19.82 25.53 52.90
C ASP A 485 -20.99 26.52 52.73
N VAL A 486 -21.82 26.28 51.71
CA VAL A 486 -23.10 26.98 51.54
C VAL A 486 -24.15 26.25 52.39
N ALA A 487 -24.69 26.94 53.40
CA ALA A 487 -25.79 26.39 54.20
C ALA A 487 -27.09 26.38 53.38
N VAL A 488 -27.63 25.18 53.14
CA VAL A 488 -28.93 24.97 52.50
C VAL A 488 -30.02 25.03 53.57
N SER A 489 -31.11 25.74 53.29
CA SER A 489 -32.23 25.91 54.23
C SER A 489 -33.15 24.69 54.25
N ASP A 490 -33.68 24.34 55.44
CA ASP A 490 -34.53 23.16 55.67
C ASP A 490 -35.90 23.15 54.94
N ASP A 491 -36.25 24.22 54.22
CA ASP A 491 -37.49 24.35 53.43
C ASP A 491 -37.28 24.13 51.92
N ASP A 492 -36.13 23.58 51.49
CA ASP A 492 -35.81 23.41 50.06
C ASP A 492 -36.33 22.04 49.53
N ASP A 493 -37.50 22.08 48.88
CA ASP A 493 -38.25 20.94 48.31
C ASP A 493 -37.60 20.36 47.02
N PHE A 494 -36.33 19.92 47.10
CA PHE A 494 -35.70 19.13 46.04
C PHE A 494 -36.06 17.65 46.15
N ASP A 495 -37.34 17.31 45.99
CA ASP A 495 -37.80 15.96 45.64
C ASP A 495 -39.13 16.04 44.84
N ILE A 496 -39.05 15.95 43.50
CA ILE A 496 -40.14 15.52 42.59
C ILE A 496 -39.60 14.49 41.60
#